data_AF-A0A919TTB8-F1
#
_entry.id   AF-A0A919TTB8-F1
#
_cell.length_a   1.000
_cell.length_b   1.000
_cell.length_c   1.000
_cell.angle_alpha   90.00
_cell.angle_beta   90.00
_cell.angle_gamma   90.00
#
_symmetry.space_group_name_H-M   'P 1'
#
loop_
_entity.id
_entity.type
_entity.pdbx_description
1 polymer ?
#
loop_
_entity_poly.entity_id
_entity_poly.type
_entity_poly.pdbx_seq_one_letter_code
_entity_poly.pdbx_strand_id
1 'polypeptide(L)'
;MVVTPLRDGMNLVAKEYVAARADDTGALVLSEFAGAANELEDAFLVNPHDVDGLKETLLQALDADPADLSRRMAAMRAHITENDIHAWARAYLTALDHTGQLARHLPRQREALAPGV
;
A
#
# COMPACT_ATOMS: atom_id res chain seq x y z
N MET A 1 6.09 10.58 -1.31
CA MET A 1 7.12 9.53 -1.14
C MET A 1 7.47 8.99 -2.51
N VAL A 2 8.74 8.72 -2.78
CA VAL A 2 9.20 8.13 -4.05
C VAL A 2 9.87 6.79 -3.74
N VAL A 3 9.33 5.72 -4.28
CA VAL A 3 9.79 4.34 -4.05
C VAL A 3 10.05 3.70 -5.42
N THR A 4 11.31 3.69 -5.86
CA THR A 4 11.69 3.27 -7.23
C THR A 4 12.67 2.09 -7.27
N PRO A 5 12.41 0.97 -6.57
CA PRO A 5 13.27 -0.21 -6.67
C PRO A 5 13.23 -0.78 -8.10
N LEU A 6 14.35 -1.29 -8.59
CA LEU A 6 14.39 -2.02 -9.88
C LEU A 6 13.67 -3.38 -9.81
N ARG A 7 13.63 -3.98 -8.62
CA ARG A 7 12.92 -5.22 -8.31
C ARG A 7 12.74 -5.34 -6.80
N ASP A 8 11.51 -5.52 -6.35
CA ASP A 8 11.19 -5.72 -4.94
C ASP A 8 10.01 -6.69 -4.80
N GLY A 9 10.14 -7.70 -3.95
CA GLY A 9 9.08 -8.68 -3.71
C GLY A 9 7.85 -8.05 -3.06
N MET A 10 8.05 -7.14 -2.10
CA MET A 10 6.97 -6.37 -1.47
C MET A 10 7.58 -5.16 -0.77
N ASN A 11 7.07 -3.96 -1.08
CA ASN A 11 7.56 -2.75 -0.46
C ASN A 11 6.65 -2.32 0.70
N LEU A 12 7.01 -2.70 1.93
CA LEU A 12 6.24 -2.32 3.12
C LEU A 12 6.38 -0.84 3.47
N VAL A 13 7.51 -0.19 3.12
CA VAL A 13 7.69 1.25 3.32
C VAL A 13 6.65 2.06 2.54
N ALA A 14 6.31 1.62 1.33
CA ALA A 14 5.21 2.23 0.56
C ALA A 14 3.86 2.08 1.26
N LYS A 15 3.57 0.89 1.79
CA LYS A 15 2.33 0.63 2.55
C LYS A 15 2.27 1.43 3.86
N GLU A 16 3.37 1.50 4.60
CA GLU A 16 3.50 2.28 5.83
C GLU A 16 3.33 3.78 5.56
N TYR A 17 3.89 4.28 4.45
CA TYR A 17 3.68 5.67 4.04
C TYR A 17 2.19 5.96 3.84
N VAL A 18 1.48 5.11 3.10
CA VAL A 18 0.03 5.27 2.87
C VAL A 18 -0.73 5.15 4.20
N ALA A 19 -0.41 4.16 5.03
CA ALA A 19 -1.05 3.97 6.33
C ALA A 19 -0.87 5.17 7.28
N ALA A 20 0.30 5.82 7.25
CA ALA A 20 0.63 6.98 8.08
C ALA A 20 -0.09 8.27 7.64
N ARG A 21 -0.66 8.33 6.43
CA ARG A 21 -1.41 9.49 5.91
C ARG A 21 -2.88 9.45 6.33
N ALA A 22 -3.14 9.52 7.63
CA ALA A 22 -4.49 9.54 8.18
C ALA A 22 -5.31 10.78 7.77
N ASP A 23 -4.64 11.82 7.30
CA ASP A 23 -5.18 13.05 6.73
C ASP A 23 -5.50 12.94 5.23
N ASP A 24 -5.27 11.77 4.64
CA ASP A 24 -5.40 11.48 3.22
C ASP A 24 -4.58 12.44 2.34
N THR A 25 -3.43 12.94 2.81
CA THR A 25 -2.60 13.87 2.02
C THR A 25 -1.37 13.22 1.39
N GLY A 26 -0.82 13.92 0.39
CA GLY A 26 0.45 13.58 -0.25
C GLY A 26 0.33 12.56 -1.38
N ALA A 27 1.44 12.34 -2.07
CA ALA A 27 1.52 11.46 -3.22
C ALA A 27 2.48 10.29 -2.97
N LEU A 28 2.16 9.13 -3.53
CA LEU A 28 3.07 7.99 -3.61
C LEU A 28 3.44 7.77 -5.08
N VAL A 29 4.72 7.93 -5.40
CA VAL A 29 5.31 7.51 -6.69
C VAL A 29 5.96 6.15 -6.46
N LEU A 30 5.54 5.14 -7.21
CA LEU A 30 5.87 3.74 -6.92
C LEU A 30 6.31 2.99 -8.18
N SER A 31 7.43 2.28 -8.10
CA SER A 31 7.85 1.41 -9.19
C SER A 31 6.82 0.31 -9.46
N GLU A 32 6.51 0.09 -10.74
CA GLU A 32 5.73 -1.06 -11.20
C GLU A 32 6.40 -2.43 -10.89
N PHE A 33 7.70 -2.45 -10.58
CA PHE A 33 8.44 -3.66 -10.21
C PHE A 33 8.51 -3.91 -8.70
N ALA A 34 7.84 -3.09 -7.89
CA ALA A 34 7.59 -3.40 -6.50
C ALA A 34 6.32 -4.24 -6.39
N GLY A 35 6.35 -5.34 -5.61
CA GLY A 35 5.13 -6.14 -5.39
C GLY A 35 3.95 -5.36 -4.81
N ALA A 36 4.22 -4.24 -4.12
CA ALA A 36 3.19 -3.33 -3.61
C ALA A 36 2.40 -2.63 -4.73
N ALA A 37 2.93 -2.52 -5.96
CA ALA A 37 2.24 -1.86 -7.07
C ALA A 37 0.96 -2.58 -7.49
N ASN A 38 0.88 -3.90 -7.27
CA ASN A 38 -0.32 -4.69 -7.53
C ASN A 38 -1.45 -4.43 -6.51
N GLU A 39 -1.14 -3.79 -5.38
CA GLU A 39 -2.10 -3.49 -4.32
C GLU A 39 -2.39 -1.98 -4.23
N LEU A 40 -1.43 -1.15 -4.61
CA LEU A 40 -1.48 0.31 -4.54
C LEU A 40 -1.64 0.92 -5.94
N GLU A 41 -2.65 0.47 -6.68
CA GLU A 41 -2.86 0.84 -8.10
C GLU A 41 -3.12 2.35 -8.30
N ASP A 42 -3.66 3.04 -7.30
CA ASP A 42 -3.90 4.48 -7.31
C ASP A 42 -2.63 5.33 -7.11
N ALA A 43 -1.48 4.69 -6.82
CA ALA A 43 -0.19 5.36 -6.81
C ALA A 43 0.18 5.89 -8.21
N PHE A 44 1.09 6.85 -8.23
CA PHE A 44 1.73 7.29 -9.47
C PHE A 44 2.77 6.23 -9.87
N LEU A 45 2.34 5.23 -10.64
CA LEU A 45 3.18 4.11 -11.06
C LEU A 45 4.23 4.55 -12.10
N VAL A 46 5.45 4.05 -11.93
CA VAL A 46 6.59 4.40 -12.79
C VAL A 46 7.42 3.17 -13.17
N ASN A 47 7.95 3.19 -14.39
CA ASN A 47 9.04 2.32 -14.76
C ASN A 47 10.38 2.97 -14.35
N PRO A 48 11.15 2.43 -13.40
CA PRO A 48 12.40 3.02 -12.94
C PRO A 48 13.53 2.97 -13.98
N HIS A 49 13.37 2.23 -15.09
CA HIS A 49 14.29 2.25 -16.22
C HIS A 49 14.00 3.39 -17.21
N ASP A 50 12.82 4.00 -17.12
CA ASP A 50 12.43 5.17 -17.91
C ASP A 50 12.62 6.45 -17.09
N VAL A 51 13.79 7.07 -17.22
CA VAL A 51 14.16 8.28 -16.47
C VAL A 51 13.28 9.47 -16.86
N ASP A 52 12.88 9.58 -18.13
CA ASP A 52 12.04 10.68 -18.59
C ASP A 52 10.61 10.51 -18.10
N GLY A 53 10.05 9.30 -18.21
CA GLY A 53 8.75 8.97 -17.63
C GLY A 53 8.72 9.20 -16.11
N LEU A 54 9.76 8.76 -15.38
CA LEU A 54 9.88 9.03 -13.95
C LEU A 54 9.85 10.54 -13.63
N LYS A 55 10.59 11.35 -14.39
CA LYS A 55 10.62 12.81 -14.24
C LYS A 55 9.23 13.42 -14.48
N GLU A 56 8.55 13.00 -15.54
CA GLU A 56 7.19 13.47 -15.85
C GLU A 56 6.20 13.11 -14.74
N THR A 57 6.24 11.87 -14.26
CA THR A 57 5.36 11.41 -13.18
C THR A 57 5.65 12.12 -11.86
N LEU A 58 6.90 12.45 -11.57
CA LEU A 58 7.25 13.26 -10.40
C LEU A 58 6.63 14.66 -10.45
N LEU A 59 6.69 15.31 -11.62
CA LEU A 59 6.05 16.62 -11.84
C LEU A 59 4.53 16.51 -11.72
N GLN A 60 3.92 15.48 -12.33
CA GLN A 60 2.49 15.22 -12.21
C GLN A 60 2.06 15.03 -10.75
N ALA A 61 2.82 14.28 -9.96
CA ALA A 61 2.52 14.06 -8.55
C ALA A 61 2.68 15.33 -7.70
N LEU A 62 3.59 16.24 -8.09
CA LEU A 62 3.81 17.52 -7.40
C LEU A 62 2.70 18.54 -7.72
N ASP A 63 2.23 18.56 -8.96
CA ASP A 63 1.24 19.51 -9.47
C ASP A 63 -0.22 18.99 -9.37
N ALA A 64 -0.41 17.76 -8.89
CA ALA A 64 -1.72 17.15 -8.77
C ALA A 64 -2.67 17.94 -7.86
N ASP A 65 -3.95 17.97 -8.23
CA ASP A 65 -4.98 18.61 -7.44
C ASP A 65 -5.09 17.93 -6.06
N PRO A 66 -5.15 18.70 -4.94
CA PRO A 66 -5.27 18.12 -3.61
C PRO A 66 -6.45 17.16 -3.42
N ALA A 67 -7.58 17.39 -4.10
CA ALA A 67 -8.72 16.49 -4.07
C ALA A 67 -8.45 15.16 -4.81
N ASP A 68 -7.64 15.21 -5.87
CA ASP A 68 -7.17 14.00 -6.57
C ASP A 68 -6.24 13.17 -5.68
N LEU A 69 -5.27 13.83 -5.03
CA LEU A 69 -4.36 13.21 -4.09
C LEU A 69 -5.11 12.57 -2.92
N SER A 70 -6.10 13.28 -2.36
CA SER A 70 -6.92 12.77 -1.27
C SER A 70 -7.73 11.54 -1.67
N ARG A 71 -8.35 11.57 -2.86
CA ARG A 71 -9.07 10.40 -3.38
C ARG A 71 -8.16 9.18 -3.55
N ARG A 72 -6.98 9.35 -4.15
CA ARG A 72 -5.99 8.27 -4.34
C ARG A 72 -5.51 7.72 -3.01
N MET A 73 -5.17 8.59 -2.05
CA MET A 73 -4.68 8.18 -0.74
C MET A 73 -5.73 7.40 0.05
N ALA A 74 -6.98 7.90 0.06
CA ALA A 74 -8.09 7.22 0.72
C ALA A 74 -8.36 5.83 0.12
N ALA A 75 -8.34 5.71 -1.22
CA ALA A 75 -8.51 4.44 -1.91
C ALA A 75 -7.41 3.44 -1.56
N MET A 76 -6.15 3.85 -1.62
CA MET A 76 -5.02 3.01 -1.22
C MET A 76 -5.13 2.60 0.25
N ARG A 77 -5.44 3.52 1.17
CA ARG A 77 -5.61 3.21 2.61
C ARG A 77 -6.72 2.21 2.88
N ALA A 78 -7.85 2.32 2.18
CA ALA A 78 -8.93 1.34 2.26
C ALA A 78 -8.42 -0.05 1.88
N HIS A 79 -7.69 -0.16 0.77
CA HIS A 79 -7.10 -1.42 0.34
C HIS A 79 -6.17 -2.05 1.40
N ILE A 80 -5.26 -1.28 2.01
CA ILE A 80 -4.32 -1.83 3.01
C ILE A 80 -5.03 -2.22 4.31
N THR A 81 -6.11 -1.51 4.65
CA THR A 81 -6.92 -1.81 5.84
C THR A 81 -7.65 -3.13 5.69
N GLU A 82 -8.17 -3.41 4.48
CA GLU A 82 -8.82 -4.69 4.17
C GLU A 82 -7.81 -5.84 4.04
N ASN A 83 -6.63 -5.56 3.47
CA ASN A 83 -5.58 -6.54 3.17
C ASN A 83 -4.40 -6.45 4.15
N ASP A 84 -4.70 -6.48 5.45
CA ASP A 84 -3.70 -6.37 6.50
C ASP A 84 -2.84 -7.65 6.69
N ILE A 85 -1.86 -7.57 7.60
CA ILE A 85 -0.97 -8.71 7.91
C ILE A 85 -1.73 -9.93 8.44
N HIS A 86 -2.86 -9.73 9.11
CA HIS A 86 -3.67 -10.83 9.62
C HIS A 86 -4.48 -11.50 8.51
N ALA A 87 -4.98 -10.73 7.54
CA ALA A 87 -5.62 -11.24 6.34
C ALA A 87 -4.65 -12.12 5.55
N TRP A 88 -3.43 -11.64 5.33
CA TRP A 88 -2.36 -12.43 4.70
C TRP A 88 -2.07 -13.72 5.48
N ALA A 89 -1.86 -13.63 6.80
CA ALA A 89 -1.54 -14.80 7.61
C ALA A 89 -2.68 -15.84 7.62
N ARG A 90 -3.94 -15.38 7.72
CA ARG A 90 -5.12 -16.25 7.61
C ARG A 90 -5.18 -16.95 6.26
N ALA A 91 -5.00 -16.21 5.17
CA ALA A 91 -5.03 -16.75 3.81
C ALA A 91 -3.93 -17.80 3.62
N TYR A 92 -2.69 -17.49 4.03
CA TYR A 92 -1.56 -18.41 3.92
C TYR A 92 -1.76 -19.69 4.73
N LEU A 93 -2.15 -19.58 6.00
CA LEU A 93 -2.37 -20.75 6.86
C LEU A 93 -3.54 -21.62 6.39
N THR A 94 -4.60 -20.99 5.86
CA THR A 94 -5.73 -21.72 5.27
C THR A 94 -5.31 -22.44 4.00
N ALA A 95 -4.49 -21.83 3.15
CA ALA A 95 -3.93 -22.49 1.97
C ALA A 95 -2.98 -23.64 2.34
N LEU A 96 -2.29 -23.54 3.48
CA LEU A 96 -1.36 -24.57 3.94
C LEU A 96 -2.08 -25.84 4.43
N ASP A 97 -3.14 -25.69 5.23
CA ASP A 97 -3.86 -26.83 5.83
C ASP A 97 -5.18 -27.21 5.12
N HIS A 98 -5.63 -26.40 4.16
CA HIS A 98 -6.88 -26.54 3.40
C HIS A 98 -8.17 -26.62 4.24
N THR A 99 -8.08 -26.41 5.55
CA THR A 99 -9.20 -26.59 6.51
C THR A 99 -9.44 -25.35 7.36
N GLY A 100 -8.49 -24.40 7.37
CA GLY A 100 -8.51 -23.19 8.18
C GLY A 100 -8.32 -23.46 9.67
N GLN A 101 -7.89 -24.66 10.08
CA GLN A 101 -7.67 -24.98 11.49
C GLN A 101 -6.47 -24.21 12.05
N LEU A 102 -5.38 -24.10 11.30
CA LEU A 102 -4.21 -23.32 11.65
C LEU A 102 -4.56 -21.84 11.79
N ALA A 103 -5.36 -21.29 10.87
CA ALA A 103 -5.79 -19.90 10.91
C ALA A 103 -6.63 -19.54 12.17
N ARG A 104 -7.34 -20.50 12.78
CA ARG A 104 -8.12 -20.26 14.02
C ARG A 104 -7.25 -19.95 15.24
N HIS A 105 -5.99 -20.33 15.22
CA HIS A 105 -5.03 -20.09 16.30
C HIS A 105 -4.38 -18.71 16.21
N LEU A 106 -4.63 -17.95 15.13
CA LEU A 106 -4.17 -16.58 15.04
C LEU A 106 -4.86 -15.74 16.13
N PRO A 107 -4.11 -14.93 16.88
CA PRO A 107 -4.70 -14.04 17.86
C PRO A 107 -5.70 -13.12 17.16
N ARG A 108 -6.93 -13.06 17.70
CA ARG A 108 -7.88 -12.03 17.29
C ARG A 108 -7.27 -10.68 17.67
N GLN A 109 -7.34 -9.70 16.77
CA GLN A 109 -6.96 -8.34 17.11
C GLN A 109 -7.67 -7.98 18.42
N ARG A 110 -6.88 -7.68 19.47
CA ARG A 110 -7.39 -6.85 20.55
C ARG A 110 -7.70 -5.50 19.90
N GLU A 111 -8.90 -4.99 20.15
CA GLU A 111 -9.29 -3.62 19.81
C GLU A 111 -8.16 -2.65 20.18
N ALA A 112 -7.41 -2.21 19.17
CA ALA A 112 -6.47 -1.12 19.24
C ALA A 112 -6.55 -0.52 17.82
N LEU A 113 -7.13 0.65 17.59
CA LEU A 113 -7.13 1.84 18.42
C LEU A 113 -8.55 2.33 18.74
N ALA A 114 -8.85 2.54 20.02
CA ALA A 114 -9.88 3.50 20.38
C ALA A 114 -9.48 4.87 19.79
N PRO A 115 -10.40 5.65 19.19
CA PRO A 115 -10.11 7.01 18.79
C PRO A 115 -9.88 7.83 20.07
N GLY A 116 -8.62 8.09 20.39
CA GLY A 116 -8.21 8.72 21.63
C GLY A 116 -7.07 9.70 21.38
N VAL A 117 -7.44 10.98 21.42
CA VAL A 117 -6.67 12.24 21.36
C VAL A 117 -6.57 12.87 19.98
#